data_AF-G6C2U9-F1
#
_entry.id   AF-G6C2U9-F1
#
_cell.length_a   1.000
_cell.length_b   1.000
_cell.length_c   1.000
_cell.angle_alpha   90.00
_cell.angle_beta   90.00
_cell.angle_gamma   90.00
#
_symmetry.space_group_name_H-M   'P 1'
#
loop_
_entity.id
_entity.type
_entity.pdbx_description
1 polymer ?
#
loop_
_entity_poly.entity_id
_entity_poly.type
_entity_poly.pdbx_seq_one_letter_code
_entity_poly.pdbx_strand_id
1 'polypeptide(L)'
;MNDDTFVFLDEFLDTELYIFLNKCKEKILKFIWKEKKIEIIGKYQEQQESNYSNEEPFDLPEIGYDSVVYKVLSKIEEDDLKCGEFEDWDGCLVIEISIYNYPDEIRNLDNEIIWTKENIKKEHIDIINQKNKKLEEQKKRGREYFKYLDELEILRREKVNTPKREEELIKKIEEREEAGKRYAEYKRNLKKWIEFMKKYLPDNEFTY
;
A
#
# COMPACT_ATOMS: atom_id res chain seq x y z
N MET A 1 9.44 -20.54 26.12
CA MET A 1 7.98 -20.76 26.22
C MET A 1 7.38 -19.57 25.51
N ASN A 2 6.94 -19.81 24.28
CA ASN A 2 6.39 -18.79 23.39
C ASN A 2 4.94 -18.58 23.80
N ASP A 3 4.65 -17.46 24.46
CA ASP A 3 3.29 -16.93 24.57
C ASP A 3 2.95 -16.12 23.29
N ASP A 4 3.34 -16.65 22.12
CA ASP A 4 2.74 -16.24 20.85
C ASP A 4 1.37 -16.92 20.78
N THR A 5 0.49 -16.44 21.65
CA THR A 5 -0.94 -16.64 21.48
C THR A 5 -1.25 -15.91 20.18
N PHE A 6 -1.29 -16.66 19.07
CA PHE A 6 -1.95 -16.21 17.85
C PHE A 6 -3.40 -15.94 18.26
N VAL A 7 -3.66 -14.71 18.68
CA VAL A 7 -4.99 -14.15 18.68
C VAL A 7 -5.32 -14.07 17.21
N PHE A 8 -6.01 -15.09 16.70
CA PHE A 8 -6.91 -14.90 15.58
C PHE A 8 -7.88 -13.82 16.06
N LEU A 9 -7.53 -12.55 15.80
CA LEU A 9 -8.51 -11.50 15.75
C LEU A 9 -9.45 -11.96 14.65
N ASP A 10 -10.74 -12.12 14.96
CA ASP A 10 -11.77 -12.20 13.93
C ASP A 10 -11.40 -11.15 12.90
N GLU A 11 -10.96 -11.66 11.74
CA GLU A 11 -10.30 -10.91 10.69
C GLU A 11 -11.26 -9.81 10.22
N PHE A 12 -10.80 -8.84 9.43
CA PHE A 12 -11.68 -7.77 8.92
C PHE A 12 -12.68 -8.28 7.87
N LEU A 13 -13.36 -9.35 8.19
CA LEU A 13 -14.48 -9.97 7.52
C LEU A 13 -15.71 -9.10 7.82
N ASP A 14 -16.54 -8.87 6.80
CA ASP A 14 -17.80 -8.14 6.96
C ASP A 14 -17.66 -6.72 7.56
N THR A 15 -16.61 -5.99 7.19
CA THR A 15 -16.46 -4.59 7.63
C THR A 15 -17.58 -3.68 7.10
N GLU A 16 -17.79 -2.52 7.75
CA GLU A 16 -18.83 -1.57 7.33
C GLU A 16 -18.68 -1.14 5.87
N LEU A 17 -17.44 -0.99 5.41
CA LEU A 17 -17.11 -0.70 4.02
C LEU A 17 -17.47 -1.88 3.11
N TYR A 18 -17.05 -3.09 3.46
CA TYR A 18 -17.30 -4.28 2.66
C TYR A 18 -18.80 -4.57 2.49
N ILE A 19 -19.56 -4.53 3.60
CA ILE A 19 -21.02 -4.68 3.60
C ILE A 19 -21.67 -3.60 2.70
N PHE A 20 -21.17 -2.37 2.75
CA PHE A 20 -21.68 -1.28 1.92
C PHE A 20 -21.42 -1.54 0.42
N LEU A 21 -20.19 -1.90 0.05
CA LEU A 21 -19.80 -2.17 -1.34
C LEU A 21 -20.60 -3.34 -1.92
N ASN A 22 -20.82 -4.39 -1.13
CA ASN A 22 -21.64 -5.54 -1.52
C ASN A 22 -23.11 -5.19 -1.80
N LYS A 23 -23.66 -4.14 -1.18
CA LYS A 23 -25.01 -3.62 -1.50
C LYS A 23 -25.03 -2.76 -2.77
N CYS A 24 -23.86 -2.34 -3.28
CA CYS A 24 -23.72 -1.42 -4.40
C CYS A 24 -23.07 -2.06 -5.63
N LYS A 25 -22.97 -3.39 -5.73
CA LYS A 25 -22.30 -4.10 -6.84
C LYS A 25 -22.78 -3.69 -8.23
N GLU A 26 -24.08 -3.46 -8.40
CA GLU A 26 -24.65 -3.08 -9.70
C GLU A 26 -24.40 -1.61 -10.08
N LYS A 27 -23.79 -0.80 -9.20
CA LYS A 27 -23.59 0.63 -9.40
C LYS A 27 -22.19 0.94 -9.90
N ILE A 28 -22.10 1.95 -10.76
CA ILE A 28 -20.85 2.66 -11.01
C ILE A 28 -20.66 3.67 -9.88
N LEU A 29 -19.49 3.65 -9.27
CA LEU A 29 -19.17 4.45 -8.10
C LEU A 29 -17.97 5.34 -8.39
N LYS A 30 -17.93 6.48 -7.71
CA LYS A 30 -16.77 7.37 -7.68
C LYS A 30 -16.10 7.29 -6.32
N PHE A 31 -14.82 6.96 -6.30
CA PHE A 31 -13.97 6.80 -5.12
C PHE A 31 -13.01 7.99 -5.02
N ILE A 32 -12.88 8.59 -3.85
CA ILE A 32 -12.09 9.81 -3.66
C ILE A 32 -11.12 9.63 -2.48
N TRP A 33 -9.82 9.79 -2.75
CA TRP A 33 -8.76 9.92 -1.75
C TRP A 33 -8.25 11.36 -1.76
N LYS A 34 -8.68 12.14 -0.77
CA LYS A 34 -8.38 13.58 -0.66
C LYS A 34 -6.91 13.85 -0.43
N GLU A 35 -6.26 13.07 0.43
CA GLU A 35 -4.84 13.25 0.74
C GLU A 35 -3.95 12.96 -0.47
N LYS A 36 -4.29 11.90 -1.21
CA LYS A 36 -3.58 11.48 -2.43
C LYS A 36 -3.98 12.30 -3.67
N LYS A 37 -5.07 13.06 -3.58
CA LYS A 37 -5.72 13.78 -4.69
C LYS A 37 -6.13 12.85 -5.85
N ILE A 38 -6.52 11.63 -5.51
CA ILE A 38 -6.96 10.61 -6.45
C ILE A 38 -8.48 10.59 -6.50
N GLU A 39 -9.03 10.58 -7.71
CA GLU A 39 -10.45 10.36 -7.96
C GLU A 39 -10.64 9.28 -9.03
N ILE A 40 -11.32 8.19 -8.69
CA ILE A 40 -11.52 7.05 -9.58
C ILE A 40 -13.00 6.82 -9.80
N ILE A 41 -13.40 6.64 -11.05
CA ILE A 41 -14.71 6.09 -11.40
C ILE A 41 -14.51 4.61 -11.67
N GLY A 42 -15.21 3.75 -10.92
CA GLY A 42 -15.06 2.30 -11.00
C GLY A 42 -16.39 1.58 -11.16
N LYS A 43 -16.35 0.41 -11.80
CA LYS A 43 -17.45 -0.55 -11.86
C LYS A 43 -17.04 -1.84 -11.18
N TYR A 44 -17.93 -2.41 -10.37
CA TYR A 44 -17.68 -3.70 -9.72
C TYR A 44 -17.21 -4.75 -10.72
N GLN A 45 -16.20 -5.51 -10.33
CA GLN A 45 -15.65 -6.63 -11.09
C GLN A 45 -15.79 -7.94 -10.31
N GLU A 46 -15.20 -8.00 -9.12
CA GLU A 46 -15.11 -9.24 -8.34
C GLU A 46 -15.04 -8.96 -6.83
N GLN A 47 -15.39 -9.95 -6.03
CA GLN A 47 -15.25 -9.94 -4.57
C GLN A 47 -14.15 -10.93 -4.19
N GLN A 48 -13.29 -10.54 -3.25
CA GLN A 48 -12.25 -11.41 -2.71
C GLN A 48 -12.45 -11.55 -1.20
N GLU A 49 -12.42 -12.79 -0.72
CA GLU A 49 -12.60 -13.13 0.69
C GLU A 49 -11.32 -13.75 1.23
N SER A 50 -11.08 -13.59 2.54
CA SER A 50 -9.90 -14.18 3.20
C SER A 50 -8.58 -13.76 2.53
N ASN A 51 -8.50 -12.49 2.12
CA ASN A 51 -7.24 -11.94 1.62
C ASN A 51 -6.30 -11.71 2.79
N TYR A 52 -5.00 -11.79 2.51
CA TYR A 52 -3.96 -11.46 3.46
C TYR A 52 -3.11 -10.34 2.90
N SER A 53 -2.76 -9.39 3.77
CA SER A 53 -1.90 -8.28 3.36
C SER A 53 -0.48 -8.82 3.19
N ASN A 54 -0.13 -9.05 1.92
CA ASN A 54 1.14 -9.57 1.46
C ASN A 54 2.21 -8.48 1.37
N GLU A 55 2.44 -7.73 2.46
CA GLU A 55 3.67 -6.94 2.63
C GLU A 55 4.86 -7.88 2.88
N GLU A 56 5.03 -8.84 1.96
CA GLU A 56 5.99 -9.95 1.91
C GLU A 56 7.42 -9.56 2.28
N PRO A 57 7.95 -8.37 1.94
CA PRO A 57 9.31 -8.03 2.37
C PRO A 57 9.41 -7.77 3.88
N PHE A 58 8.33 -7.51 4.63
CA PHE A 58 8.43 -6.93 5.98
C PHE A 58 8.02 -7.85 7.16
N ASP A 59 7.76 -9.14 6.95
CA ASP A 59 7.33 -10.14 7.97
C ASP A 59 6.36 -9.54 9.01
N LEU A 60 5.39 -8.76 8.54
CA LEU A 60 4.37 -8.22 9.44
C LEU A 60 3.37 -9.33 9.76
N PRO A 61 2.74 -9.31 10.95
CA PRO A 61 1.63 -10.21 11.24
C PRO A 61 0.59 -10.15 10.12
N GLU A 62 0.26 -11.32 9.60
CA GLU A 62 -0.82 -11.49 8.65
C GLU A 62 -2.13 -11.10 9.35
N ILE A 63 -2.90 -10.26 8.66
CA ILE A 63 -4.22 -9.86 9.10
C ILE A 63 -5.12 -10.09 7.90
N GLY A 64 -6.08 -10.99 8.08
CA GLY A 64 -7.07 -11.28 7.05
C GLY A 64 -8.04 -10.12 6.85
N TYR A 65 -8.53 -9.96 5.63
CA TYR A 65 -9.53 -8.97 5.28
C TYR A 65 -10.33 -9.37 4.04
N ASP A 66 -11.55 -8.86 3.95
CA ASP A 66 -12.33 -8.93 2.73
C ASP A 66 -12.19 -7.68 1.87
N SER A 67 -12.31 -7.83 0.55
CA SER A 67 -12.19 -6.74 -0.40
C SER A 67 -13.10 -6.89 -1.61
N VAL A 68 -13.27 -5.77 -2.31
CA VAL A 68 -14.04 -5.70 -3.55
C VAL A 68 -13.18 -5.04 -4.62
N VAL A 69 -13.06 -5.71 -5.76
CA VAL A 69 -12.29 -5.26 -6.91
C VAL A 69 -13.21 -4.48 -7.86
N TYR A 70 -12.78 -3.28 -8.22
CA TYR A 70 -13.45 -2.42 -9.18
C TYR A 70 -12.58 -2.22 -10.42
N LYS A 71 -13.17 -2.45 -11.61
CA LYS A 71 -12.59 -2.03 -12.87
C LYS A 71 -12.57 -0.51 -12.97
N VAL A 72 -11.39 0.06 -13.23
CA VAL A 72 -11.21 1.51 -13.39
C VAL A 72 -11.74 1.94 -14.76
N LEU A 73 -12.60 2.96 -14.78
CA LEU A 73 -13.21 3.54 -15.98
C LEU A 73 -12.72 4.97 -16.27
N SER A 74 -12.25 5.69 -15.24
CA SER A 74 -11.67 7.03 -15.40
C SER A 74 -10.24 6.97 -15.96
N LYS A 75 -9.77 8.10 -16.52
CA LYS A 75 -8.34 8.27 -16.78
C LYS A 75 -7.57 8.33 -15.45
N ILE A 76 -6.32 7.88 -15.49
CA ILE A 76 -5.38 7.96 -14.38
C ILE A 76 -4.06 8.57 -14.85
N GLU A 77 -3.34 9.20 -13.94
CA GLU A 77 -2.01 9.77 -14.16
C GLU A 77 -0.90 8.85 -13.62
N GLU A 78 0.34 9.09 -14.03
CA GLU A 78 1.49 8.31 -13.53
C GLU A 78 1.64 8.45 -12.00
N ASP A 79 1.29 9.62 -11.46
CA ASP A 79 1.35 9.87 -10.03
C ASP A 79 0.30 9.07 -9.25
N ASP A 80 -0.86 8.77 -9.85
CA ASP A 80 -1.88 7.90 -9.25
C ASP A 80 -1.35 6.46 -9.11
N LEU A 81 -0.66 5.96 -10.14
CA LEU A 81 -0.04 4.63 -10.10
C LEU A 81 0.96 4.52 -8.94
N LYS A 82 1.74 5.57 -8.66
CA LYS A 82 2.72 5.54 -7.56
C LYS A 82 2.10 5.33 -6.18
N CYS A 83 0.78 5.49 -6.03
CA CYS A 83 0.08 5.21 -4.79
C CYS A 83 -0.12 3.71 -4.50
N GLY A 84 0.17 2.82 -5.47
CA GLY A 84 0.21 1.37 -5.26
C GLY A 84 -1.16 0.72 -5.04
N GLU A 85 -2.23 1.39 -5.43
CA GLU A 85 -3.62 0.96 -5.22
C GLU A 85 -4.22 0.20 -6.41
N PHE A 86 -3.50 0.16 -7.52
CA PHE A 86 -3.99 -0.40 -8.78
C PHE A 86 -3.41 -1.78 -9.03
N GLU A 87 -4.12 -2.57 -9.82
CA GLU A 87 -3.63 -3.87 -10.27
C GLU A 87 -3.99 -4.09 -11.74
N ASP A 88 -3.24 -4.97 -12.37
CA ASP A 88 -3.65 -5.57 -13.64
C ASP A 88 -4.39 -6.86 -13.32
N TRP A 89 -5.67 -6.90 -13.66
CA TRP A 89 -6.48 -8.09 -13.50
C TRP A 89 -7.14 -8.44 -14.82
N ASP A 90 -6.77 -9.59 -15.38
CA ASP A 90 -7.21 -10.07 -16.69
C ASP A 90 -7.09 -9.00 -17.80
N GLY A 91 -5.98 -8.26 -17.80
CA GLY A 91 -5.71 -7.21 -18.79
C GLY A 91 -6.57 -5.95 -18.63
N CYS A 92 -7.18 -5.76 -17.45
CA CYS A 92 -7.86 -4.53 -17.07
C CYS A 92 -7.12 -3.85 -15.91
N LEU A 93 -7.09 -2.51 -15.93
CA LEU A 93 -6.73 -1.73 -14.76
C LEU A 93 -7.87 -1.83 -13.73
N VAL A 94 -7.55 -2.35 -12.55
CA VAL A 94 -8.49 -2.46 -11.44
C VAL A 94 -7.93 -1.76 -10.20
N ILE A 95 -8.83 -1.50 -9.25
CA ILE A 95 -8.50 -1.05 -7.91
C ILE A 95 -9.19 -1.96 -6.91
N GLU A 96 -8.44 -2.46 -5.93
CA GLU A 96 -8.96 -3.21 -4.81
C GLU A 96 -9.39 -2.24 -3.70
N ILE A 97 -10.64 -2.32 -3.27
CA ILE A 97 -11.17 -1.52 -2.16
C ILE A 97 -11.32 -2.42 -0.94
N SER A 98 -10.65 -2.04 0.16
CA SER A 98 -10.61 -2.81 1.40
C SER A 98 -10.37 -1.89 2.61
N ILE A 99 -10.33 -2.47 3.81
CA ILE A 99 -9.91 -1.73 5.00
C ILE A 99 -8.44 -1.28 4.96
N TYR A 100 -7.61 -1.85 4.10
CA TYR A 100 -6.24 -1.37 3.89
C TYR A 100 -6.16 -0.28 2.82
N ASN A 101 -7.08 -0.31 1.86
CA ASN A 101 -7.19 0.68 0.80
C ASN A 101 -8.63 1.20 0.68
N TYR A 102 -9.00 2.14 1.56
CA TYR A 102 -10.33 2.75 1.57
C TYR A 102 -10.29 4.23 1.19
N PRO A 103 -11.28 4.72 0.45
CA PRO A 103 -11.39 6.14 0.10
C PRO A 103 -11.86 6.98 1.29
N ASP A 104 -11.65 8.30 1.21
CA ASP A 104 -12.28 9.24 2.13
C ASP A 104 -13.80 9.31 1.93
N GLU A 105 -14.24 9.25 0.67
CA GLU A 105 -15.64 9.35 0.25
C GLU A 105 -15.92 8.42 -0.93
N ILE A 106 -17.13 7.87 -0.95
CA ILE A 106 -17.71 7.21 -2.12
C ILE A 106 -18.94 8.00 -2.54
N ARG A 107 -19.03 8.26 -3.85
CA ARG A 107 -20.12 9.02 -4.45
C ARG A 107 -20.82 8.22 -5.55
N ASN A 108 -22.09 8.57 -5.79
CA ASN A 108 -22.82 8.13 -6.98
C ASN A 108 -22.46 9.01 -8.20
N LEU A 109 -23.05 8.71 -9.37
CA LEU A 109 -22.82 9.48 -10.59
C LEU A 109 -23.40 10.90 -10.56
N ASP A 110 -24.40 11.15 -9.70
CA ASP A 110 -24.94 12.48 -9.42
C ASP A 110 -24.03 13.29 -8.45
N ASN A 111 -22.86 12.73 -8.11
CA ASN A 111 -21.85 13.32 -7.22
C ASN A 111 -22.32 13.51 -5.77
N GLU A 112 -23.36 12.80 -5.36
CA GLU A 112 -23.82 12.73 -3.96
C GLU A 112 -22.93 11.78 -3.15
N ILE A 113 -22.55 12.20 -1.95
CA ILE A 113 -21.79 11.35 -1.01
C ILE A 113 -22.72 10.29 -0.43
N ILE A 114 -22.42 9.03 -0.69
CA ILE A 114 -23.23 7.88 -0.24
C ILE A 114 -22.53 7.04 0.82
N TRP A 115 -21.24 7.28 1.06
CA TRP A 115 -20.45 6.67 2.13
C TRP A 115 -19.21 7.52 2.42
N THR A 116 -18.76 7.54 3.68
CA THR A 116 -17.52 8.21 4.10
C THR A 116 -16.70 7.34 5.02
N LYS A 117 -15.39 7.60 5.10
CA LYS A 117 -14.50 6.87 6.04
C LYS A 117 -14.91 6.96 7.51
N GLU A 118 -15.75 7.94 7.87
CA GLU A 118 -16.31 8.08 9.23
C GLU A 118 -17.26 6.93 9.59
N ASN A 119 -17.74 6.17 8.59
CA ASN A 119 -18.50 4.94 8.81
C ASN A 119 -17.65 3.77 9.33
N ILE A 120 -16.33 3.82 9.20
CA ILE A 120 -15.43 2.76 9.70
C ILE A 120 -15.31 2.88 11.22
N LYS A 121 -15.45 1.74 11.91
CA LYS A 121 -15.21 1.68 13.36
C LYS A 121 -13.78 2.13 13.70
N LYS A 122 -13.68 2.95 14.74
CA LYS A 122 -12.39 3.43 15.26
C LYS A 122 -11.43 2.30 15.61
N GLU A 123 -11.94 1.19 16.15
CA GLU A 123 -11.14 0.01 16.50
C GLU A 123 -10.41 -0.58 15.28
N HIS A 124 -11.09 -0.64 14.13
CA HIS A 124 -10.47 -1.10 12.89
C HIS A 124 -9.36 -0.15 12.44
N ILE A 125 -9.64 1.17 12.46
CA ILE A 125 -8.67 2.22 12.13
C ILE A 125 -7.44 2.13 13.03
N ASP A 126 -7.62 1.93 14.33
CA ASP A 126 -6.52 1.85 15.30
C ASP A 126 -5.61 0.64 15.04
N ILE A 127 -6.18 -0.53 14.71
CA ILE A 127 -5.42 -1.74 14.34
C ILE A 127 -4.62 -1.51 13.05
N ILE A 128 -5.25 -0.94 12.01
CA ILE A 128 -4.58 -0.62 10.73
C ILE A 128 -3.44 0.37 10.95
N ASN A 129 -3.67 1.43 11.74
CA ASN A 129 -2.66 2.42 12.09
C ASN A 129 -1.47 1.81 12.83
N GLN A 130 -1.70 0.87 13.75
CA GLN A 130 -0.63 0.16 14.43
C GLN A 130 0.22 -0.67 13.45
N LYS A 131 -0.41 -1.35 12.48
CA LYS A 131 0.29 -2.09 11.43
C LYS A 131 1.10 -1.15 10.52
N ASN A 132 0.48 -0.08 10.03
CA ASN A 132 1.14 0.90 9.16
C ASN A 132 2.34 1.57 9.87
N LYS A 133 2.23 1.84 11.17
CA LYS A 133 3.34 2.35 11.97
C LYS A 133 4.53 1.38 11.99
N LYS A 134 4.30 0.08 12.23
CA LYS A 134 5.35 -0.94 12.20
C LYS A 134 6.01 -1.05 10.82
N LEU A 135 5.21 -1.01 9.76
CA LEU A 135 5.70 -1.01 8.38
C LEU A 135 6.61 0.19 8.10
N GLU A 136 6.20 1.40 8.49
CA GLU A 136 7.00 2.61 8.28
C GLU A 136 8.29 2.63 9.09
N GLU A 137 8.28 2.05 10.30
CA GLU A 137 9.51 1.85 11.09
C GLU A 137 10.48 0.91 10.37
N GLN A 138 10.02 -0.17 9.76
CA GLN A 138 10.86 -1.08 8.97
C GLN A 138 11.39 -0.40 7.71
N LYS A 139 10.53 0.30 6.96
CA LYS A 139 10.96 1.10 5.79
C LYS A 139 11.99 2.15 6.19
N LYS A 140 11.84 2.79 7.35
CA LYS A 140 12.82 3.74 7.91
C LYS A 140 14.17 3.07 8.19
N ARG A 141 14.19 1.91 8.86
CA ARG A 141 15.44 1.16 9.09
C ARG A 141 16.13 0.77 7.78
N GLY A 142 15.35 0.35 6.78
CA GLY A 142 15.85 0.06 5.44
C GLY A 142 16.47 1.30 4.77
N ARG A 143 15.85 2.47 4.88
CA ARG A 143 16.44 3.75 4.39
C ARG A 143 17.74 4.10 5.11
N GLU A 144 17.79 3.93 6.43
CA GLU A 144 19.00 4.18 7.23
C GLU A 144 20.16 3.27 6.83
N TYR A 145 19.89 1.98 6.56
CA TYR A 145 20.90 1.03 6.07
C TYR A 145 21.61 1.57 4.81
N PHE A 146 20.85 1.98 3.80
CA PHE A 146 21.42 2.55 2.58
C PHE A 146 22.18 3.86 2.83
N LYS A 147 21.65 4.72 3.69
CA LYS A 147 22.35 5.95 4.08
C LYS A 147 23.72 5.67 4.71
N TYR A 148 23.85 4.65 5.55
CA TYR A 148 25.12 4.28 6.16
C TYR A 148 26.08 3.61 5.17
N LEU A 149 25.58 2.81 4.22
CA LEU A 149 26.38 2.31 3.12
C LEU A 149 26.99 3.46 2.29
N ASP A 150 26.17 4.45 1.93
CA ASP A 150 26.63 5.63 1.17
C ASP A 150 27.69 6.42 1.96
N GLU A 151 27.45 6.65 3.26
CA GLU A 151 28.42 7.35 4.13
C GLU A 151 29.75 6.58 4.22
N LEU A 152 29.71 5.25 4.37
CA LEU A 152 30.89 4.40 4.41
C LEU A 152 31.68 4.45 3.09
N GLU A 153 30.99 4.45 1.95
CA GLU A 153 31.61 4.58 0.64
C GLU A 153 32.32 5.94 0.47
N ILE A 154 31.66 7.04 0.84
CA ILE A 154 32.23 8.39 0.79
C ILE A 154 33.46 8.48 1.69
N LEU A 155 33.39 7.99 2.93
CA LEU A 155 34.51 8.03 3.87
C LEU A 155 35.74 7.27 3.34
N ARG A 156 35.53 6.12 2.70
CA ARG A 156 36.60 5.34 2.07
C ARG A 156 37.19 6.05 0.86
N ARG A 157 36.35 6.69 0.04
CA ARG A 157 36.77 7.41 -1.16
C ARG A 157 37.56 8.68 -0.83
N GLU A 158 37.10 9.48 0.12
CA GLU A 158 37.69 10.76 0.46
C GLU A 158 38.93 10.63 1.37
N LYS A 159 39.23 9.42 1.87
CA LYS A 159 40.37 9.12 2.76
C LYS A 159 40.41 9.98 4.05
N VAL A 160 39.27 10.55 4.47
CA VAL A 160 39.10 11.31 5.72
C VAL A 160 38.76 10.42 6.93
N ASN A 161 39.02 9.12 6.79
CA ASN A 161 38.53 8.10 7.70
C ASN A 161 39.40 7.90 8.95
N THR A 162 38.77 7.73 10.11
CA THR A 162 39.40 7.19 11.33
C THR A 162 38.89 5.77 11.57
N PRO A 163 39.74 4.79 11.94
CA PRO A 163 39.33 3.39 12.12
C PRO A 163 38.09 3.22 13.01
N LYS A 164 37.99 4.05 14.05
CA LYS A 164 36.86 4.06 14.98
C LYS A 164 35.53 4.46 14.33
N ARG A 165 35.52 5.47 13.44
CA ARG A 165 34.29 5.91 12.76
C ARG A 165 33.83 4.88 11.73
N GLU A 166 34.76 4.23 11.05
CA GLU A 166 34.45 3.14 10.12
C GLU A 166 33.80 1.96 10.85
N GLU A 167 34.39 1.52 11.96
CA GLU A 167 33.88 0.42 12.77
C GLU A 167 32.46 0.71 13.32
N GLU A 168 32.21 1.94 13.79
CA GLU A 168 30.88 2.37 14.22
C GLU A 168 29.84 2.33 13.10
N LEU A 169 30.22 2.69 11.87
CA LEU A 169 29.33 2.65 10.71
C LEU A 169 29.05 1.22 10.25
N ILE A 170 30.07 0.36 10.20
CA ILE A 170 29.92 -1.06 9.86
C ILE A 170 28.94 -1.73 10.83
N LYS A 171 29.09 -1.49 12.14
CA LYS A 171 28.16 -2.04 13.14
C LYS A 171 26.70 -1.60 12.90
N LYS A 172 26.47 -0.33 12.57
CA LYS A 172 25.13 0.20 12.26
C LYS A 172 24.52 -0.40 10.99
N ILE A 173 25.36 -0.72 10.01
CA ILE A 173 24.99 -1.40 8.76
C ILE A 173 24.57 -2.84 9.08
N GLU A 174 25.40 -3.59 9.83
CA GLU A 174 25.12 -4.98 10.24
C GLU A 174 23.79 -5.08 11.03
N GLU A 175 23.55 -4.19 11.99
CA GLU A 175 22.29 -4.13 12.77
C GLU A 175 21.03 -3.90 11.93
N ARG A 176 21.18 -3.45 10.67
CA ARG A 176 20.08 -3.08 9.77
C ARG A 176 20.11 -3.85 8.46
N GLU A 177 21.01 -4.81 8.30
CA GLU A 177 21.25 -5.48 7.02
C GLU A 177 19.99 -6.15 6.48
N GLU A 178 19.27 -6.87 7.34
CA GLU A 178 18.05 -7.56 6.98
C GLU A 178 16.94 -6.59 6.53
N ALA A 179 16.67 -5.54 7.32
CA ALA A 179 15.72 -4.50 6.95
C ALA A 179 16.14 -3.78 5.65
N GLY A 180 17.44 -3.62 5.43
CA GLY A 180 18.04 -3.09 4.21
C GLY A 180 17.74 -3.94 2.98
N LYS A 181 17.99 -5.26 3.06
CA LYS A 181 17.72 -6.22 1.98
C LYS A 181 16.24 -6.23 1.58
N ARG A 182 15.35 -6.32 2.57
CA ARG A 182 13.90 -6.29 2.41
C ARG A 182 13.41 -5.00 1.75
N TYR A 183 13.92 -3.85 2.21
CA TYR A 183 13.59 -2.56 1.61
C TYR A 183 14.09 -2.42 0.17
N ALA A 184 15.22 -3.03 -0.18
CA ALA A 184 15.74 -3.09 -1.55
C ALA A 184 14.80 -3.88 -2.47
N GLU A 185 14.31 -5.02 -2.00
CA GLU A 185 13.36 -5.86 -2.72
C GLU A 185 12.03 -5.15 -2.95
N TYR A 186 11.46 -4.56 -1.89
CA TYR A 186 10.28 -3.69 -1.98
C TYR A 186 10.44 -2.62 -3.08
N LYS A 187 11.56 -1.88 -3.09
CA LYS A 187 11.84 -0.85 -4.10
C LYS A 187 11.91 -1.41 -5.52
N ARG A 188 12.55 -2.57 -5.70
CA ARG A 188 12.67 -3.22 -7.02
C ARG A 188 11.31 -3.67 -7.53
N ASN A 189 10.49 -4.26 -6.67
CA ASN A 189 9.15 -4.71 -7.02
C ASN A 189 8.25 -3.54 -7.38
N LEU A 190 8.26 -2.47 -6.57
CA LEU A 190 7.52 -1.23 -6.87
C LEU A 190 7.94 -0.62 -8.21
N LYS A 191 9.24 -0.55 -8.50
CA LYS A 191 9.73 -0.02 -9.79
C LYS A 191 9.24 -0.85 -10.97
N LYS A 192 9.38 -2.18 -10.90
CA LYS A 192 8.91 -3.10 -11.95
C LYS A 192 7.41 -2.99 -12.16
N TRP A 193 6.66 -2.91 -11.06
CA TRP A 193 5.21 -2.77 -11.10
C TRP A 193 4.80 -1.44 -11.75
N ILE A 194 5.41 -0.31 -11.36
CA ILE A 194 5.16 0.99 -12.03
C ILE A 194 5.45 0.90 -13.54
N GLU A 195 6.62 0.36 -13.94
CA GLU A 195 6.98 0.20 -15.35
C GLU A 195 5.95 -0.64 -16.13
N PHE A 196 5.46 -1.72 -15.54
CA PHE A 196 4.43 -2.58 -16.13
C PHE A 196 3.08 -1.85 -16.26
N MET A 197 2.69 -1.07 -15.25
CA MET A 197 1.40 -0.37 -15.23
C MET A 197 1.35 0.86 -16.15
N LYS A 198 2.50 1.38 -16.62
CA LYS A 198 2.54 2.50 -17.59
C LYS A 198 1.72 2.25 -18.86
N LYS A 199 1.49 1.00 -19.24
CA LYS A 199 0.62 0.64 -20.38
C LYS A 199 -0.83 1.11 -20.23
N TYR A 200 -1.27 1.44 -19.02
CA TYR A 200 -2.60 1.96 -18.71
C TYR A 200 -2.67 3.49 -18.67
N LEU A 201 -1.54 4.18 -18.73
CA LEU A 201 -1.50 5.63 -18.82
C LEU A 201 -1.90 6.03 -20.26
N PRO A 202 -2.98 6.79 -20.45
CA PRO A 202 -3.47 7.10 -21.80
C PRO A 202 -2.50 8.01 -22.56
N ASP A 203 -2.12 7.62 -23.77
CA ASP A 203 -1.66 8.56 -24.80
C ASP A 203 -2.88 9.26 -25.42
N ASN A 204 -3.26 10.44 -24.91
CA ASN A 204 -4.19 11.43 -25.48
C ASN A 204 -5.64 11.04 -25.86
N GLU A 205 -6.57 11.93 -25.46
CA GLU A 205 -7.95 12.15 -25.96
C GLU A 205 -8.97 10.98 -25.91
N PHE A 206 -9.92 11.06 -24.97
CA PHE A 206 -11.23 10.42 -25.15
C PHE A 206 -12.18 11.49 -25.70
N THR A 207 -12.63 11.30 -26.94
CA THR A 207 -13.90 11.84 -27.42
C THR A 207 -15.02 11.04 -26.77
N TYR A 208 -15.86 11.72 -25.98
CA TYR A 208 -17.15 11.21 -25.51
C TYR A 208 -18.13 11.03 -26.67
#